data_AF-A0A1F2QVK0-F1
#
_entry.id   AF-A0A1F2QVK0-F1
#
_cell.length_a   1.000
_cell.length_b   1.000
_cell.length_c   1.000
_cell.angle_alpha   90.00
_cell.angle_beta   90.00
_cell.angle_gamma   90.00
#
_symmetry.space_group_name_H-M   'P 1'
#
loop_
_entity.id
_entity.type
_entity.pdbx_description
1 polymer ?
#
loop_
_entity_poly.entity_id
_entity_poly.type
_entity_poly.pdbx_seq_one_letter_code
_entity_poly.pdbx_strand_id
1 'polypeptide(L)'
;MPAGLWAEATELGRELGAYRVARALGIGYESLRDRLGGDVVVEPRQERTFVEVSPASLFAPPVMGRSEVELSDASGVKVLIRFGAGESVDVVALLAAFRAGR
;
A
#
# COMPACT_ATOMS: atom_id res chain seq x y z
N MET A 1 -13.92 -6.37 26.11
CA MET A 1 -14.93 -6.28 25.03
C MET A 1 -16.10 -7.21 25.35
N PRO A 2 -17.36 -6.83 25.04
CA PRO A 2 -18.56 -7.67 25.20
C PRO A 2 -18.49 -9.01 24.46
N ALA A 3 -19.25 -10.00 24.94
CA ALA A 3 -19.21 -11.37 24.40
C ALA A 3 -19.65 -11.46 22.92
N GLY A 4 -20.70 -10.74 22.51
CA GLY A 4 -21.16 -10.74 21.12
C GLY A 4 -20.11 -10.23 20.14
N LEU A 5 -19.48 -9.09 20.46
CA LEU A 5 -18.39 -8.54 19.66
C LEU A 5 -17.16 -9.47 19.63
N TRP A 6 -16.92 -10.23 20.70
CA TRP A 6 -15.85 -11.23 20.69
C TRP A 6 -16.17 -12.38 19.73
N ALA A 7 -17.43 -12.82 19.63
CA ALA A 7 -17.83 -13.84 18.68
C ALA A 7 -17.58 -13.37 17.23
N GLU A 8 -18.05 -12.17 16.89
CA GLU A 8 -17.85 -11.56 15.56
C GLU A 8 -16.36 -11.37 15.23
N ALA A 9 -15.57 -10.83 16.16
CA ALA A 9 -14.14 -10.67 15.96
C ALA A 9 -13.41 -12.00 15.78
N THR A 10 -13.88 -13.07 16.44
CA THR A 10 -13.30 -14.41 16.31
C THR A 10 -13.69 -15.04 14.96
N GLU A 11 -14.91 -14.84 14.46
CA GLU A 11 -15.28 -15.25 13.10
C GLU A 11 -14.43 -14.53 12.05
N LEU A 12 -14.35 -13.20 12.13
CA LEU A 12 -13.53 -12.39 11.23
C LEU A 12 -12.05 -12.80 11.29
N GLY A 13 -11.56 -13.15 12.50
CA GLY A 13 -10.19 -13.61 12.73
C GLY A 13 -9.87 -14.96 12.08
N ARG A 14 -10.85 -15.85 11.92
CA ARG A 14 -10.67 -17.13 11.19
C ARG A 14 -10.55 -16.91 9.69
N GLU A 15 -11.26 -15.93 9.15
CA GLU A 15 -11.26 -15.65 7.71
C GLU A 15 -10.06 -14.79 7.27
N LEU A 16 -9.72 -13.77 8.05
CA LEU A 16 -8.76 -12.72 7.67
C LEU A 16 -7.45 -12.75 8.45
N GLY A 17 -7.33 -13.64 9.44
CA GLY A 17 -6.17 -13.76 10.32
C GLY A 17 -6.21 -12.81 11.53
N ALA A 18 -5.74 -13.32 12.67
CA ALA A 18 -5.80 -12.66 13.97
C ALA A 18 -5.13 -11.27 13.98
N TYR A 19 -4.00 -11.09 13.29
CA TYR A 19 -3.26 -9.82 13.31
C TYR A 19 -4.02 -8.69 12.63
N ARG A 20 -4.59 -8.93 11.43
CA ARG A 20 -5.32 -7.91 10.67
C ARG A 20 -6.55 -7.44 11.43
N VAL A 21 -7.30 -8.40 12.00
CA VAL A 21 -8.51 -8.11 12.77
C VAL A 21 -8.20 -7.40 14.08
N ALA A 22 -7.19 -7.86 14.83
CA ALA A 22 -6.77 -7.21 16.07
C ALA A 22 -6.35 -5.75 15.84
N ARG A 23 -5.59 -5.49 14.77
CA ARG A 23 -5.16 -4.14 14.39
C ARG A 23 -6.34 -3.25 13.97
N ALA A 24 -7.27 -3.78 13.17
CA ALA A 24 -8.42 -3.02 12.68
C ALA A 24 -9.43 -2.67 13.78
N LEU A 25 -9.66 -3.59 14.71
CA LEU A 25 -10.61 -3.41 15.82
C LEU A 25 -9.96 -2.80 17.07
N GLY A 26 -8.64 -2.60 17.08
CA GLY A 26 -7.90 -2.05 18.23
C GLY A 26 -7.92 -2.96 19.46
N ILE A 27 -8.06 -4.27 19.27
CA ILE A 27 -8.11 -5.26 20.36
C ILE A 27 -6.78 -5.99 20.52
N GLY A 28 -6.56 -6.60 21.68
CA GLY A 28 -5.34 -7.36 21.96
C GLY A 28 -5.19 -8.55 21.02
N TYR A 29 -4.10 -8.58 20.24
CA TYR A 29 -3.77 -9.67 19.33
C TYR A 29 -3.73 -11.03 20.03
N GLU A 30 -3.00 -11.13 21.15
CA GLU A 30 -2.88 -12.38 21.93
C GLU A 30 -4.25 -12.84 22.44
N SER A 31 -5.08 -11.90 22.91
CA SER A 31 -6.44 -12.22 23.36
C SER A 31 -7.33 -12.78 22.25
N LEU A 32 -7.19 -12.28 21.02
CA LEU A 32 -7.89 -12.82 19.86
C LEU A 32 -7.30 -14.18 19.43
N ARG A 33 -5.96 -14.33 19.44
CA ARG A 33 -5.27 -15.57 19.10
C ARG A 33 -5.64 -16.74 20.03
N ASP A 34 -5.74 -16.48 21.33
CA ASP A 34 -6.13 -17.49 22.31
C ASP A 34 -7.57 -17.99 22.07
N ARG A 35 -8.48 -17.05 21.74
CA ARG A 35 -9.89 -17.36 21.42
C ARG A 35 -10.06 -18.11 20.11
N LEU A 36 -9.14 -17.87 19.18
CA LEU A 36 -9.04 -18.59 17.92
C LEU A 36 -8.54 -20.03 18.12
N GLY A 37 -7.95 -20.36 19.27
CA GLY A 37 -7.51 -21.72 19.61
C GLY A 37 -6.02 -21.95 19.38
N GLY A 38 -5.19 -20.90 19.36
CA GLY A 38 -3.73 -20.98 19.31
C GLY A 38 -3.12 -21.45 17.99
N ASP A 39 -3.90 -22.16 17.16
CA ASP A 39 -3.44 -22.88 15.96
C ASP A 39 -4.14 -22.39 14.68
N VAL A 40 -4.69 -21.17 14.68
CA VAL A 40 -5.38 -20.63 13.51
C VAL A 40 -4.38 -20.30 12.43
N VAL A 41 -4.30 -21.27 11.51
CA VAL A 41 -4.06 -21.16 10.07
C VAL A 41 -2.99 -20.13 9.75
N VAL A 42 -1.77 -20.64 9.67
CA VAL A 42 -0.67 -20.07 8.88
C VAL A 42 -1.31 -19.41 7.66
N GLU A 43 -1.27 -18.08 7.57
CA GLU A 43 -1.77 -17.39 6.38
C GLU A 43 -1.22 -18.13 5.16
N PRO A 44 -2.05 -18.43 4.14
CA PRO A 44 -1.56 -19.08 2.94
C PRO A 44 -0.34 -18.28 2.52
N ARG A 45 0.82 -18.94 2.59
CA ARG A 45 2.11 -18.33 2.30
C ARG A 45 1.94 -17.70 0.94
N GLN A 46 1.73 -16.39 0.87
CA GLN A 46 1.67 -15.69 -0.40
C GLN A 46 2.95 -16.11 -1.10
N GLU A 47 2.82 -16.72 -2.26
CA GLU A 47 3.95 -17.11 -3.08
C GLU A 47 4.70 -15.83 -3.40
N ARG A 48 5.71 -15.52 -2.59
CA ARG A 48 6.59 -14.40 -2.79
C ARG A 48 7.49 -14.81 -3.94
N THR A 49 7.13 -14.39 -5.14
CA THR A 49 7.99 -14.51 -6.30
C THR A 49 9.16 -13.54 -6.10
N PHE A 50 10.34 -14.10 -5.86
CA PHE A 50 11.57 -13.33 -5.93
C PHE A 50 11.86 -13.07 -7.42
N VAL A 51 11.86 -11.80 -7.80
CA VAL A 51 12.27 -11.38 -9.15
C VAL A 51 13.68 -10.84 -9.06
N GLU A 52 14.61 -11.49 -9.73
CA GLU A 52 15.95 -10.94 -9.91
C GLU A 52 15.86 -9.76 -10.88
N VAL A 53 16.20 -8.57 -10.39
CA VAL A 53 16.29 -7.37 -11.21
C VAL A 53 17.76 -7.15 -11.52
N SER A 54 18.11 -7.15 -12.81
CA SER A 54 19.48 -6.86 -13.23
C SER A 54 19.93 -5.48 -12.73
N PRO A 55 21.12 -5.36 -12.10
CA PRO A 55 21.71 -4.06 -11.77
C PRO A 55 21.81 -3.14 -12.98
N ALA A 56 22.03 -3.69 -14.18
CA ALA A 56 22.05 -2.90 -15.41
C ALA A 56 20.70 -2.26 -15.74
N SER A 57 19.58 -2.83 -15.29
CA SER A 57 18.24 -2.22 -15.45
C SER A 57 17.97 -1.12 -14.43
N LEU A 58 18.53 -1.26 -13.22
CA LEU A 58 18.37 -0.29 -12.13
C LEU A 58 19.33 0.89 -12.23
N PHE A 59 20.54 0.62 -12.71
CA PHE A 59 21.62 1.59 -12.86
C PHE A 59 21.95 1.87 -14.32
N ALA A 60 21.08 1.45 -15.26
CA ALA A 60 21.15 1.96 -16.62
C ALA A 60 21.21 3.49 -16.52
N PRO A 61 22.17 4.16 -17.18
CA PRO A 61 22.10 5.60 -17.30
C PRO A 61 20.70 5.92 -17.83
N PRO A 62 19.98 6.89 -17.22
CA PRO A 62 18.63 7.21 -17.66
C PRO A 62 18.69 7.38 -19.17
N VAL A 63 17.83 6.65 -19.88
CA VAL A 63 17.65 6.83 -21.33
C VAL A 63 17.54 8.32 -21.53
N MET A 64 18.55 8.93 -22.16
CA MET A 64 18.64 10.38 -22.24
C MET A 64 17.32 10.89 -22.79
N GLY A 65 16.67 11.76 -22.01
CA GLY A 65 15.36 12.31 -22.35
C GLY A 65 14.17 11.54 -21.77
N ARG A 66 14.22 11.13 -20.50
CA ARG A 66 13.00 11.05 -19.71
C ARG A 66 13.07 12.07 -18.60
N SER A 67 12.08 12.96 -18.58
CA SER A 67 11.93 13.99 -17.56
C SER A 67 10.65 13.70 -16.79
N GLU A 68 10.66 13.98 -15.49
CA GLU A 68 9.54 13.70 -14.60
C GLU A 68 9.16 14.94 -13.80
N VAL A 69 7.86 15.12 -13.56
CA VAL A 69 7.31 16.13 -12.66
C VAL A 69 6.42 15.42 -11.65
N GLU A 70 6.80 15.50 -10.38
CA GLU A 70 5.98 15.04 -9.24
C GLU A 70 5.32 16.26 -8.56
N LEU A 71 4.00 16.20 -8.44
CA LEU A 71 3.21 17.12 -7.63
C LEU A 71 2.66 16.37 -6.43
N SER A 72 2.76 17.00 -5.26
CA SER A 72 2.16 16.49 -4.02
C SER A 72 1.48 17.62 -3.27
N ASP A 73 0.44 17.28 -2.50
CA ASP A 73 -0.19 18.22 -1.58
C ASP A 73 -0.17 17.72 -0.12
N ALA A 74 -0.60 18.59 0.80
CA ALA A 74 -0.60 18.32 2.24
C ALA A 74 -1.60 17.23 2.66
N SER A 75 -2.56 16.86 1.80
CA SER A 75 -3.51 15.77 2.05
C SER A 75 -2.94 14.40 1.65
N GLY A 76 -1.79 14.40 0.97
CA GLY A 76 -1.12 13.19 0.50
C GLY A 76 -1.50 12.79 -0.92
N VAL A 77 -2.28 13.60 -1.65
CA VAL A 77 -2.54 13.37 -3.08
C VAL A 77 -1.25 13.60 -3.85
N LYS A 78 -0.93 12.67 -4.75
CA LYS A 78 0.28 12.69 -5.58
C LYS A 78 -0.05 12.48 -7.04
N VAL A 79 0.61 13.24 -7.91
CA VAL A 79 0.57 13.07 -9.36
C VAL A 79 2.00 13.02 -9.87
N LEU A 80 2.33 11.97 -10.61
CA LEU A 80 3.61 11.83 -11.30
C LEU A 80 3.36 11.83 -12.80
N ILE A 81 4.02 12.74 -13.51
CA ILE A 81 3.97 12.81 -14.97
C ILE A 81 5.37 12.53 -15.49
N ARG A 82 5.46 11.59 -16.43
CA ARG A 82 6.69 11.20 -17.11
C ARG A 82 6.57 11.57 -18.57
N PHE A 83 7.60 12.22 -19.09
CA PHE A 83 7.63 12.70 -20.47
C PHE A 83 8.94 12.30 -21.14
N GLY A 84 8.83 12.04 -22.45
CA GLY A 84 9.92 11.59 -23.30
C GLY A 84 10.84 12.73 -23.75
N ALA A 85 11.81 12.37 -24.59
CA ALA A 85 12.87 13.28 -25.01
C ALA A 85 12.28 14.33 -25.95
N GLY A 86 12.43 15.62 -25.62
CA GLY A 86 11.92 16.72 -26.43
C GLY A 86 10.44 17.07 -26.19
N GLU A 87 9.77 16.40 -25.25
CA GLU A 87 8.44 16.79 -24.80
C GLU A 87 8.56 17.94 -23.79
N SER A 88 7.80 19.01 -24.02
CA SER A 88 7.69 20.15 -23.09
C SER A 88 6.39 20.08 -22.30
N VAL A 89 6.46 20.36 -21.00
CA VAL A 89 5.28 20.47 -20.14
C VAL A 89 5.13 21.89 -19.63
N ASP A 90 3.92 22.44 -19.72
CA ASP A 90 3.59 23.69 -19.04
C ASP A 90 3.33 23.39 -17.56
N VAL A 91 4.37 23.60 -16.75
CA VAL A 91 4.32 23.35 -15.31
C VAL A 91 3.31 24.26 -14.61
N VAL A 92 3.08 25.47 -15.12
CA VAL A 92 2.16 26.44 -14.50
C VAL A 92 0.71 26.00 -14.73
N ALA A 93 0.38 25.62 -15.97
CA ALA A 93 -0.94 25.07 -16.29
C ALA A 93 -1.21 23.76 -15.53
N LEU A 94 -0.19 22.89 -15.42
CA LEU A 94 -0.29 21.65 -14.66
C LEU A 94 -0.56 21.91 -13.17
N LEU A 95 0.16 22.85 -12.56
CA LEU A 95 -0.06 23.26 -11.17
C LEU A 95 -1.47 23.85 -10.96
N ALA A 96 -1.96 24.64 -11.92
CA ALA A 96 -3.30 25.22 -11.86
C ALA A 96 -4.39 24.13 -11.92
N ALA A 97 -4.26 23.18 -12.85
CA ALA A 97 -5.18 22.05 -12.97
C ALA A 97 -5.17 21.16 -11.72
N PHE A 98 -3.99 20.83 -11.20
CA PHE A 98 -3.84 20.03 -9.98
C PHE A 98 -4.51 20.69 -8.77
N ARG A 99 -4.43 22.03 -8.67
CA ARG A 99 -5.08 22.79 -7.58
C ARG A 99 -6.59 22.89 -7.75
N ALA A 100 -7.09 22.95 -8.98
CA ALA A 100 -8.51 23.11 -9.30
C ALA A 100 -9.30 21.80 -9.19
N GLY A 101 -8.65 20.65 -9.30
CA GLY A 101 -9.25 19.32 -9.09
C GLY A 101 -9.36 18.90 -7.61
N ARG A 102 -9.07 19.80 -6.67
CA ARG A 102 -9.31 19.64 -5.24
C ARG A 102 -10.62 20.34 -4.86
#